data_AF-A0A7R8VPR5-F1
#
_entry.id   AF-A0A7R8VPR5-F1
#
_cell.length_a   1.000
_cell.length_b   1.000
_cell.length_c   1.000
_cell.angle_alpha   90.00
_cell.angle_beta   90.00
_cell.angle_gamma   90.00
#
_symmetry.space_group_name_H-M   'P 1'
#
loop_
_entity.id
_entity.type
_entity.pdbx_description
1 polymer ?
#
loop_
_entity_poly.entity_id
_entity_poly.type
_entity_poly.pdbx_seq_one_letter_code
_entity_poly.pdbx_strand_id
1 'polypeptide(L)'
;MSHTELNPSSDNGTLECEEQRETKDNFLPWNEVNIAKGVTPSASPDFVPVVKSTVTYIVVGILFNEADEVLMMQEAKSSCAGKWYLPAGRMEPGEDIEEAVRREVLEETGLEMDPTTLLMMECASGTWFRFVLTGTVTAGALLHPQNKGCSFAPLHPQNQCRSFTPLRLKYSPDANILLTCGTLKTPKDADSESLQAKWVKDLNELNLRASDIQGIVERGRSYQAALRGEPWHAPLLPVLRPHNKLLFRIVVCIRKKSNNRVHLLLSEKTEVHLPVCEINPARNFHSTLKKYMTNIFGADVPAHKPHGILNVEHSGKPECIHDGLCFTILVSFRKPLEEVGIIDKYTWLEISKELGDDLLSRLPKNMVVPLHVIR
;
A
#
# COMPACT_ATOMS: atom_id res chain seq x y z
N MET A 1 -22.26 47.80 63.68
CA MET A 1 -23.67 47.41 63.49
C MET A 1 -23.90 47.52 61.99
N SER A 2 -24.27 46.53 61.20
CA SER A 2 -24.72 45.13 61.35
C SER A 2 -24.98 44.73 59.88
N HIS A 3 -24.39 43.63 59.37
CA HIS A 3 -25.10 42.40 58.93
C HIS A 3 -26.15 42.65 57.80
N THR A 4 -26.22 41.92 56.68
CA THR A 4 -25.82 40.52 56.42
C THR A 4 -25.90 40.19 54.91
N GLU A 5 -25.02 39.27 54.48
CA GLU A 5 -25.22 38.11 53.58
C GLU A 5 -25.62 38.22 52.09
N LEU A 6 -24.77 37.65 51.22
CA LEU A 6 -25.06 36.42 50.44
C LEU A 6 -23.75 35.70 50.05
N ASN A 7 -23.78 34.37 50.07
CA ASN A 7 -22.67 33.40 50.04
C ASN A 7 -22.17 33.04 48.61
N PRO A 8 -21.01 32.32 48.48
CA PRO A 8 -20.20 32.18 47.26
C PRO A 8 -20.34 30.82 46.53
N SER A 9 -19.88 30.76 45.28
CA SER A 9 -19.33 29.59 44.53
C SER A 9 -19.37 29.91 43.03
N SER A 10 -18.47 29.50 42.14
CA SER A 10 -17.19 28.78 42.17
C SER A 10 -16.53 29.08 40.82
N ASP A 11 -15.34 29.68 40.84
CA ASP A 11 -14.57 30.03 39.63
C ASP A 11 -13.63 28.87 39.29
N ASN A 12 -14.00 28.06 38.29
CA ASN A 12 -13.10 27.09 37.67
C ASN A 12 -12.72 27.62 36.29
N GLY A 13 -11.62 28.37 36.26
CA GLY A 13 -10.96 28.77 35.03
C GLY A 13 -10.34 27.55 34.36
N THR A 14 -10.87 27.19 33.19
CA THR A 14 -10.18 26.33 32.23
C THR A 14 -9.94 27.17 30.99
N LEU A 15 -8.67 27.56 30.80
CA LEU A 15 -8.17 28.16 29.58
C LEU A 15 -8.17 27.05 28.51
N GLU A 16 -9.17 27.06 27.62
CA GLU A 16 -9.11 26.31 26.38
C GLU A 16 -8.17 27.04 25.42
N CYS A 17 -7.02 26.43 25.15
CA CYS A 17 -6.08 26.87 24.14
C CYS A 17 -6.67 26.62 22.74
N GLU A 18 -7.01 27.71 22.06
CA GLU A 18 -7.05 27.77 20.60
C GLU A 18 -5.65 27.50 20.03
N GLU A 19 -5.48 26.39 19.31
CA GLU A 19 -4.75 26.28 18.04
C GLU A 19 -4.51 24.81 17.71
N GLN A 20 -5.15 24.30 16.65
CA GLN A 20 -4.45 23.63 15.54
C GLN A 20 -5.40 23.35 14.36
N ARG A 21 -5.43 24.34 13.46
CA ARG A 21 -5.55 24.26 12.00
C ARG A 21 -6.06 22.92 11.42
N GLU A 22 -7.37 22.87 11.21
CA GLU A 22 -7.99 22.09 10.14
C GLU A 22 -7.32 22.41 8.80
N THR A 23 -6.65 21.41 8.21
CA THR A 23 -6.22 21.47 6.83
C THR A 23 -7.45 21.46 5.94
N LYS A 24 -7.64 22.56 5.21
CA LYS A 24 -8.58 22.72 4.10
C LYS A 24 -8.23 21.77 2.94
N ASP A 25 -8.64 20.52 3.05
CA ASP A 25 -8.86 19.62 1.92
C ASP A 25 -10.36 19.26 1.89
N ASN A 26 -11.19 20.24 1.53
CA ASN A 26 -12.61 20.04 1.26
C ASN A 26 -12.79 19.28 -0.06
N PHE A 27 -12.46 18.00 -0.08
CA PHE A 27 -13.24 17.04 -0.86
C PHE A 27 -14.49 16.75 -0.03
N LEU A 28 -15.68 16.91 -0.62
CA LEU A 28 -16.95 16.54 0.02
C LEU A 28 -16.79 15.18 0.72
N PRO A 29 -17.33 14.98 1.94
CA PRO A 29 -17.25 13.69 2.60
C PRO A 29 -17.88 12.64 1.68
N TRP A 30 -17.04 11.77 1.12
CA TRP A 30 -17.47 10.66 0.28
C TRP A 30 -18.43 9.82 1.11
N ASN A 31 -19.70 9.77 0.74
CA ASN A 31 -20.65 8.96 1.48
C ASN A 31 -20.44 7.48 1.12
N GLU A 32 -19.49 6.84 1.81
CA GLU A 32 -19.05 5.48 1.51
C GLU A 32 -20.22 4.48 1.48
N VAL A 33 -21.26 4.71 2.30
CA VAL A 33 -22.48 3.92 2.31
C VAL A 33 -23.23 4.01 0.98
N ASN A 34 -23.36 5.21 0.41
CA ASN A 34 -24.05 5.38 -0.86
C ASN A 34 -23.21 4.93 -2.05
N ILE A 35 -21.89 5.11 -1.98
CA ILE A 35 -20.95 4.55 -2.97
C ILE A 35 -21.07 3.03 -3.00
N ALA A 36 -21.06 2.38 -1.83
CA ALA A 36 -21.19 0.93 -1.71
C ALA A 36 -22.46 0.39 -2.39
N LYS A 37 -23.58 1.12 -2.31
CA LYS A 37 -24.83 0.77 -3.03
C LYS A 37 -24.71 0.89 -4.56
N GLY A 38 -23.82 1.75 -5.04
CA GLY A 38 -23.53 1.96 -6.47
C GLY A 38 -22.42 1.06 -7.03
N VAL A 39 -21.67 0.35 -6.16
CA VAL A 39 -20.61 -0.58 -6.57
C VAL A 39 -21.20 -1.67 -7.45
N THR A 40 -20.54 -1.93 -8.58
CA THR A 40 -20.97 -3.01 -9.48
C THR A 40 -20.56 -4.35 -8.88
N PRO A 41 -21.53 -5.22 -8.48
CA PRO A 41 -21.23 -6.51 -7.89
C PRO A 41 -20.57 -7.39 -8.94
N SER A 42 -19.49 -8.06 -8.54
CA SER A 42 -18.85 -9.05 -9.41
C SER A 42 -18.48 -10.33 -8.68
N ALA A 43 -18.47 -10.31 -7.35
CA ALA A 43 -18.29 -11.49 -6.51
C ALA A 43 -19.64 -12.15 -6.15
N SER A 44 -19.57 -13.31 -5.48
CA SER A 44 -20.73 -13.86 -4.77
C SER A 44 -21.12 -12.92 -3.63
N PRO A 45 -22.42 -12.67 -3.37
CA PRO A 45 -22.87 -11.87 -2.23
C PRO A 45 -22.29 -12.34 -0.89
N ASP A 46 -22.08 -13.66 -0.77
CA ASP A 46 -21.60 -14.32 0.44
C ASP A 46 -20.08 -14.29 0.61
N PHE A 47 -19.33 -13.76 -0.37
CA PHE A 47 -17.89 -13.64 -0.24
C PHE A 47 -17.54 -12.52 0.75
N VAL A 48 -16.84 -12.90 1.81
CA VAL A 48 -16.27 -12.00 2.82
C VAL A 48 -14.75 -12.20 2.80
N PRO A 49 -13.96 -11.13 2.52
CA PRO A 49 -12.51 -11.18 2.67
C PRO A 49 -12.16 -11.39 4.14
N VAL A 50 -11.32 -12.39 4.41
CA VAL A 50 -10.78 -12.71 5.73
C VAL A 50 -9.34 -13.18 5.52
N VAL A 51 -8.38 -12.46 6.07
CA VAL A 51 -6.95 -12.73 5.94
C VAL A 51 -6.65 -14.14 6.43
N LYS A 52 -5.79 -14.85 5.70
CA LYS A 52 -5.45 -16.29 5.89
C LYS A 52 -6.59 -17.30 5.73
N SER A 53 -7.81 -16.85 5.46
CA SER A 53 -8.97 -17.73 5.22
C SER A 53 -9.44 -17.64 3.77
N THR A 54 -10.02 -16.51 3.36
CA THR A 54 -10.60 -16.32 2.02
C THR A 54 -9.76 -15.42 1.12
N VAL A 55 -8.83 -14.64 1.70
CA VAL A 55 -7.88 -13.79 0.99
C VAL A 55 -6.45 -14.03 1.48
N THR A 56 -5.50 -13.95 0.57
CA THR A 56 -4.06 -14.06 0.86
C THR A 56 -3.37 -12.75 0.50
N TYR A 57 -2.82 -12.09 1.51
CA TYR A 57 -1.93 -10.94 1.34
C TYR A 57 -0.50 -11.35 1.68
N ILE A 58 0.43 -11.05 0.77
CA ILE A 58 1.86 -11.27 0.90
C ILE A 58 2.56 -9.92 0.90
N VAL A 59 3.54 -9.75 1.77
CA VAL A 59 4.46 -8.62 1.75
C VAL A 59 5.86 -9.09 1.37
N VAL A 60 6.59 -8.26 0.65
CA VAL A 60 8.00 -8.48 0.31
C VAL A 60 8.76 -7.21 0.61
N GLY A 61 9.82 -7.32 1.42
CA GLY A 61 10.77 -6.25 1.67
C GLY A 61 11.91 -6.31 0.66
N ILE A 62 12.17 -5.22 -0.06
CA ILE A 62 13.35 -5.09 -0.91
C ILE A 62 14.21 -3.92 -0.46
N LEU A 63 15.40 -4.25 0.04
CA LEU A 63 16.33 -3.30 0.64
C LEU A 63 17.68 -3.41 -0.06
N PHE A 64 18.34 -2.26 -0.21
CA PHE A 64 19.66 -2.16 -0.78
C PHE A 64 20.59 -1.41 0.18
N ASN A 65 21.84 -1.86 0.27
CA ASN A 65 22.87 -1.14 1.02
C ASN A 65 23.56 -0.07 0.14
N GLU A 66 24.53 0.64 0.71
CA GLU A 66 25.30 1.68 0.00
C GLU A 66 26.18 1.13 -1.14
N ALA A 67 26.48 -0.17 -1.13
CA ALA A 67 27.22 -0.85 -2.18
C ALA A 67 26.32 -1.36 -3.33
N ASP A 68 25.05 -0.94 -3.34
CA ASP A 68 23.99 -1.39 -4.26
C ASP A 68 23.81 -2.93 -4.23
N GLU A 69 23.99 -3.57 -3.08
CA GLU A 69 23.72 -4.99 -2.86
C GLU A 69 22.32 -5.17 -2.26
N VAL A 70 21.59 -6.20 -2.69
CA VAL A 70 20.23 -6.49 -2.21
C VAL A 70 20.24 -7.39 -0.98
N LEU A 71 19.34 -7.13 -0.03
CA LEU A 71 19.13 -8.01 1.12
C LEU A 71 18.42 -9.29 0.71
N MET A 72 19.04 -10.43 1.05
CA MET A 72 18.51 -11.76 0.77
C MET A 72 18.51 -12.59 2.05
N MET A 73 17.53 -13.49 2.20
CA MET A 73 17.49 -14.47 3.28
C MET A 73 17.60 -15.90 2.72
N GLN A 74 18.07 -16.84 3.53
CA GLN A 74 18.14 -18.26 3.19
C GLN A 74 17.14 -19.06 4.01
N GLU A 75 16.29 -19.84 3.36
CA GLU A 75 15.19 -20.60 3.98
C GLU A 75 15.68 -21.74 4.87
N ALA A 76 15.08 -21.89 6.05
CA ALA A 76 15.27 -23.02 6.97
C ALA A 76 14.19 -24.10 6.84
N LYS A 77 13.05 -23.76 6.23
CA LYS A 77 11.91 -24.68 6.06
C LYS A 77 12.30 -25.89 5.19
N SER A 78 11.99 -27.09 5.66
CA SER A 78 12.42 -28.37 5.05
C SER A 78 12.08 -28.51 3.56
N SER A 79 10.98 -27.91 3.08
CA SER A 79 10.57 -27.94 1.67
C SER A 79 11.44 -27.09 0.74
N CYS A 80 12.16 -26.11 1.27
CA CYS A 80 12.99 -25.18 0.51
C CYS A 80 14.34 -24.87 1.19
N ALA A 81 14.75 -25.72 2.12
CA ALA A 81 15.93 -25.51 2.96
C ALA A 81 17.18 -25.21 2.12
N GLY A 82 17.89 -24.15 2.49
CA GLY A 82 19.12 -23.71 1.83
C GLY A 82 18.91 -22.89 0.56
N LYS A 83 17.68 -22.70 0.09
CA LYS A 83 17.38 -21.79 -1.03
C LYS A 83 17.25 -20.34 -0.55
N TRP A 84 17.53 -19.40 -1.44
CA TRP A 84 17.51 -17.97 -1.14
C TRP A 84 16.25 -17.28 -1.67
N TYR A 85 15.75 -16.31 -0.92
CA TYR A 85 14.62 -15.48 -1.31
C TYR A 85 14.75 -14.06 -0.76
N LEU A 86 13.86 -13.17 -1.22
CA LEU A 86 13.67 -11.87 -0.57
C LEU A 86 12.94 -12.07 0.76
N PRO A 87 13.17 -11.22 1.77
CA PRO A 87 12.38 -11.23 2.99
C PRO A 87 10.90 -11.05 2.66
N ALA A 88 10.07 -12.04 2.99
CA ALA A 88 8.70 -12.10 2.50
C ALA A 88 7.84 -13.07 3.30
N GLY A 89 6.63 -12.64 3.62
CA GLY A 89 5.67 -13.51 4.28
C GLY A 89 4.23 -13.07 4.15
N ARG A 90 3.36 -13.86 4.81
CA ARG A 90 1.92 -13.61 4.82
C ARG A 90 1.61 -12.57 5.89
N MET A 91 0.67 -11.69 5.59
CA MET A 91 0.12 -10.82 6.63
C MET A 91 -0.61 -11.67 7.69
N GLU A 92 -0.48 -11.27 8.95
CA GLU A 92 -1.32 -11.77 10.04
C GLU A 92 -2.65 -11.00 10.08
N PRO A 93 -3.73 -11.62 10.58
CA PRO A 93 -4.96 -10.89 10.88
C PRO A 93 -4.66 -9.71 11.81
N GLY A 94 -5.28 -8.55 11.56
CA GLY A 94 -5.05 -7.35 12.38
C GLY A 94 -3.89 -6.46 11.91
N GLU A 95 -3.00 -6.94 11.04
CA GLU A 95 -1.84 -6.18 10.58
C GLU A 95 -2.16 -5.27 9.39
N ASP A 96 -1.55 -4.09 9.40
CA ASP A 96 -1.44 -3.26 8.20
C ASP A 96 -0.28 -3.74 7.31
N ILE A 97 -0.31 -3.39 6.02
CA ILE A 97 0.69 -3.83 5.03
C ILE A 97 2.11 -3.42 5.47
N GLU A 98 2.26 -2.21 6.01
CA GLU A 98 3.55 -1.71 6.51
C GLU A 98 4.03 -2.44 7.76
N GLU A 99 3.12 -2.79 8.68
CA GLU A 99 3.47 -3.52 9.90
C GLU A 99 3.97 -4.92 9.55
N ALA A 100 3.27 -5.59 8.63
CA ALA A 100 3.65 -6.91 8.15
C ALA A 100 5.04 -6.91 7.50
N VAL A 101 5.36 -5.94 6.63
CA VAL A 101 6.69 -5.94 5.98
C VAL A 101 7.81 -5.65 6.97
N ARG A 102 7.59 -4.79 7.97
CA ARG A 102 8.57 -4.56 9.04
C ARG A 102 8.80 -5.82 9.86
N ARG A 103 7.73 -6.51 10.24
CA ARG A 103 7.81 -7.78 10.98
C ARG A 103 8.58 -8.84 10.20
N GLU A 104 8.21 -9.09 8.94
CA GLU A 104 8.87 -10.12 8.12
C GLU A 104 10.36 -9.82 7.94
N VAL A 105 10.74 -8.57 7.65
CA VAL A 105 12.16 -8.20 7.53
C VAL A 105 12.91 -8.39 8.84
N LEU A 106 12.33 -8.00 9.97
CA LEU A 106 12.95 -8.18 11.28
C LEU A 106 13.13 -9.66 11.63
N GLU A 107 12.07 -10.47 11.48
CA GLU A 107 12.08 -11.89 11.81
C GLU A 107 13.05 -12.70 10.93
N GLU A 108 13.09 -12.41 9.63
CA GLU A 108 13.87 -13.21 8.66
C GLU A 108 15.32 -12.73 8.50
N THR A 109 15.62 -11.48 8.85
CA THR A 109 16.94 -10.89 8.61
C THR A 109 17.61 -10.27 9.81
N GLY A 110 16.86 -9.99 10.89
CA GLY A 110 17.38 -9.30 12.07
C GLY A 110 17.56 -7.80 11.89
N LEU A 111 17.12 -7.24 10.75
CA LEU A 111 17.17 -5.81 10.47
C LEU A 111 15.81 -5.15 10.70
N GLU A 112 15.83 -3.94 11.24
CA GLU A 112 14.66 -3.07 11.27
C GLU A 112 14.66 -2.19 10.02
N MET A 113 13.48 -1.99 9.43
CA MET A 113 13.31 -1.15 8.25
C MET A 113 12.20 -0.11 8.40
N ASP A 114 12.35 0.97 7.66
CA ASP A 114 11.31 1.97 7.40
C ASP A 114 10.88 1.94 5.93
N PRO A 115 9.68 1.42 5.59
CA PRO A 115 9.16 1.43 4.24
C PRO A 115 8.94 2.87 3.78
N THR A 116 9.41 3.18 2.60
CA THR A 116 9.29 4.52 2.00
C THR A 116 8.32 4.53 0.83
N THR A 117 8.15 3.41 0.14
CA THR A 117 7.16 3.29 -0.95
C THR A 117 6.82 1.84 -1.28
N LEU A 118 5.61 1.64 -1.79
CA LEU A 118 5.21 0.48 -2.58
C LEU A 118 5.87 0.59 -3.97
N LEU A 119 6.72 -0.37 -4.32
CA LEU A 119 7.41 -0.43 -5.62
C LEU A 119 6.58 -1.08 -6.71
N MET A 120 5.76 -2.06 -6.33
CA MET A 120 4.83 -2.75 -7.20
C MET A 120 3.84 -3.56 -6.37
N MET A 121 2.71 -3.83 -7.01
CA MET A 121 1.72 -4.78 -6.52
C MET A 121 1.52 -5.88 -7.55
N GLU A 122 1.45 -7.11 -7.08
CA GLU A 122 1.06 -8.26 -7.87
C GLU A 122 -0.28 -8.78 -7.40
N CYS A 123 -1.07 -9.28 -8.34
CA CYS A 123 -2.25 -10.05 -8.01
C CYS A 123 -2.29 -11.34 -8.82
N ALA A 124 -2.75 -12.39 -8.16
CA ALA A 124 -3.05 -13.69 -8.75
C ALA A 124 -4.47 -14.04 -8.30
N SER A 125 -5.19 -14.83 -9.10
CA SER A 125 -6.63 -15.04 -8.91
C SER A 125 -7.38 -13.71 -8.63
N GLY A 126 -8.53 -13.75 -7.95
CA GLY A 126 -9.19 -12.54 -7.42
C GLY A 126 -8.95 -12.33 -5.93
N THR A 127 -8.14 -13.18 -5.28
CA THR A 127 -8.00 -13.25 -3.81
C THR A 127 -6.55 -13.36 -3.33
N TRP A 128 -5.57 -13.24 -4.22
CA TRP A 128 -4.16 -13.28 -3.85
C TRP A 128 -3.48 -11.99 -4.29
N PHE A 129 -2.82 -11.32 -3.35
CA PHE A 129 -2.12 -10.06 -3.59
C PHE A 129 -0.75 -10.07 -2.94
N ARG A 130 0.24 -9.53 -3.63
CA ARG A 130 1.61 -9.36 -3.13
C ARG A 130 2.03 -7.91 -3.24
N PHE A 131 2.37 -7.32 -2.11
CA PHE A 131 2.84 -5.94 -1.98
C PHE A 131 4.36 -5.95 -1.84
N VAL A 132 5.05 -5.31 -2.77
CA VAL A 132 6.51 -5.17 -2.71
C VAL A 132 6.86 -3.77 -2.24
N LEU A 133 7.42 -3.66 -1.04
CA LEU A 133 7.81 -2.39 -0.44
C LEU A 133 9.32 -2.28 -0.36
N THR A 134 9.84 -1.07 -0.57
CA THR A 134 11.24 -0.73 -0.32
C THR A 134 11.33 0.30 0.79
N GLY A 135 12.53 0.53 1.29
CA GLY A 135 12.75 1.38 2.44
C GLY A 135 14.22 1.51 2.83
N THR A 136 14.43 2.06 4.02
CA THR A 136 15.76 2.21 4.61
C THR A 136 15.90 1.33 5.83
N VAL A 137 17.08 0.72 6.02
CA VAL A 137 17.42 0.04 7.27
C VAL A 137 17.63 1.09 8.35
N THR A 138 16.96 0.94 9.49
CA THR A 138 17.01 1.90 10.61
C THR A 138 17.83 1.39 11.79
N ALA A 139 17.84 0.07 12.01
CA ALA A 139 18.55 -0.59 13.10
C ALA A 139 18.70 -2.10 12.84
N GLY A 140 19.20 -2.83 13.84
CA GLY A 140 19.34 -4.28 13.81
C GLY A 140 20.70 -4.77 13.32
N ALA A 141 20.85 -6.09 13.29
CA ALA A 141 22.05 -6.78 12.83
C ALA A 141 21.65 -8.03 12.04
N LEU A 142 22.38 -8.28 10.95
CA LEU A 142 22.08 -9.43 10.09
C LEU A 142 22.11 -10.75 10.86
N LEU A 143 21.09 -11.58 10.65
CA LEU A 143 21.07 -12.95 11.12
C LEU A 143 22.19 -13.74 10.44
N HIS A 144 23.14 -14.17 11.26
CA HIS A 144 24.26 -15.01 10.86
C HIS A 144 24.13 -16.39 11.52
N PRO A 145 24.55 -17.50 10.89
CA PRO A 145 24.46 -18.84 11.49
C PRO A 145 25.10 -18.96 12.88
N GLN A 146 26.10 -18.13 13.17
CA GLN A 146 26.81 -18.09 14.46
C GLN A 146 26.10 -17.27 15.55
N ASN A 147 25.11 -16.43 15.18
CA ASN A 147 24.33 -15.60 16.11
C ASN A 147 22.92 -16.18 16.38
N LYS A 148 22.61 -17.35 15.83
CA LYS A 148 21.31 -18.03 16.03
C LYS A 148 21.19 -18.53 17.47
N GLY A 149 20.08 -18.18 18.13
CA GLY A 149 19.84 -18.47 19.54
C GLY A 149 20.26 -17.39 20.54
N CYS A 150 20.84 -16.27 20.11
CA CYS A 150 20.94 -15.08 20.98
C CYS A 150 19.55 -14.43 21.08
N SER A 151 19.00 -14.35 22.29
CA SER A 151 17.76 -13.60 22.51
C SER A 151 18.00 -12.13 22.15
N PHE A 152 17.42 -11.67 21.04
CA PHE A 152 17.19 -10.24 20.86
C PHE A 152 16.29 -9.81 22.02
N ALA A 153 16.83 -9.01 22.92
CA ALA A 153 16.08 -8.52 24.07
C ALA A 153 14.88 -7.73 23.52
N PRO A 154 13.65 -7.95 24.05
CA PRO A 154 12.57 -7.02 23.77
C PRO A 154 13.02 -5.65 24.26
N LEU A 155 13.01 -4.65 23.37
CA LEU A 155 13.37 -3.28 23.71
C LEU A 155 12.37 -2.77 24.75
N HIS A 156 12.76 -2.80 26.02
CA HIS A 156 12.07 -2.10 27.10
C HIS A 156 12.41 -0.60 27.00
N PRO A 157 11.43 0.30 27.17
CA PRO A 157 11.65 1.73 27.02
C PRO A 157 12.26 2.30 28.30
N GLN A 158 13.58 2.36 28.43
CA GLN A 158 14.23 3.19 29.44
C GLN A 158 15.51 3.86 28.93
N ASN A 159 15.35 5.17 28.68
CA ASN A 159 16.33 6.25 28.81
C ASN A 159 17.77 5.85 29.22
N GLN A 160 18.72 6.03 28.30
CA GLN A 160 19.92 6.84 28.58
C GLN A 160 20.65 7.22 27.28
N CYS A 161 20.43 8.47 26.89
CA CYS A 161 21.09 9.12 25.77
C CYS A 161 22.50 9.56 26.21
N ARG A 162 23.54 9.17 25.46
CA ARG A 162 24.84 9.87 25.46
C ARG A 162 25.20 10.32 24.05
N SER A 163 24.86 11.59 23.82
CA SER A 163 25.55 12.59 22.99
C SER A 163 26.13 12.16 21.63
N PHE A 164 25.37 12.42 20.55
CA PHE A 164 25.89 13.00 19.32
C PHE A 164 24.83 13.94 18.70
N THR A 165 25.25 15.14 18.28
CA THR A 165 24.44 16.17 17.59
C THR A 165 25.25 16.72 16.41
N PRO A 166 24.67 17.42 15.41
CA PRO A 166 23.42 17.12 14.71
C PRO A 166 23.54 17.31 13.17
N LEU A 167 22.72 16.62 12.38
CA LEU A 167 22.23 17.14 11.09
C LEU A 167 20.71 17.02 11.04
N ARG A 168 20.10 18.14 10.64
CA ARG A 168 18.74 18.58 10.94
C ARG A 168 17.78 18.07 9.86
N LEU A 169 17.02 17.02 10.17
CA LEU A 169 15.74 16.73 9.52
C LEU A 169 14.67 16.67 10.62
N LYS A 170 13.51 17.26 10.34
CA LYS A 170 12.41 17.45 11.29
C LYS A 170 11.90 16.08 11.76
N TYR A 171 12.40 15.64 12.90
CA TYR A 171 11.92 14.49 13.66
C TYR A 171 10.61 14.87 14.35
N SER A 172 9.56 14.08 14.18
CA SER A 172 8.39 14.11 15.08
C SER A 172 8.70 13.18 16.25
N PRO A 173 8.75 13.66 17.51
CA PRO A 173 9.21 12.87 18.65
C PRO A 173 8.24 11.79 19.14
N ASP A 174 7.10 11.57 18.46
CA ASP A 174 6.04 10.66 18.91
C ASP A 174 6.01 9.28 18.24
N ALA A 175 6.99 8.95 17.37
CA ALA A 175 7.07 7.64 16.73
C ALA A 175 7.70 6.58 17.66
N ASN A 176 7.02 6.25 18.75
CA ASN A 176 7.16 4.91 19.32
C ASN A 176 6.58 3.93 18.29
N ILE A 177 7.45 3.29 17.51
CA ILE A 177 7.07 2.25 16.54
C ILE A 177 6.59 1.03 17.34
N LEU A 178 5.30 1.07 17.68
CA LEU A 178 4.57 -0.03 18.27
C LEU A 178 4.18 -0.99 17.15
N LEU A 179 4.99 -2.03 16.94
CA LEU A 179 4.62 -3.25 16.19
C LEU A 179 3.53 -3.98 17.00
N THR A 180 2.29 -3.47 17.04
CA THR A 180 1.29 -3.91 18.05
C THR A 180 0.20 -4.87 17.60
N CYS A 181 0.19 -5.36 16.36
CA CYS A 181 -0.93 -6.20 15.92
C CYS A 181 -0.58 -7.62 15.48
N GLY A 182 0.69 -7.91 15.15
CA GLY A 182 1.20 -9.27 15.03
C GLY A 182 1.88 -9.72 16.32
N THR A 183 1.71 -10.99 16.70
CA THR A 183 2.62 -11.57 17.71
C THR A 183 3.97 -11.76 17.04
N LEU A 184 4.97 -10.94 17.41
CA LEU A 184 6.36 -11.17 17.00
C LEU A 184 6.73 -12.61 17.34
N LYS A 185 7.21 -13.34 16.34
CA LYS A 185 7.65 -14.71 16.53
C LYS A 185 8.73 -14.75 17.60
N THR A 186 8.72 -15.82 18.42
CA THR A 186 9.81 -16.01 19.36
C THR A 186 11.12 -16.19 18.58
N PRO A 187 12.29 -15.89 19.15
CA PRO A 187 13.57 -16.17 18.49
C PRO A 187 13.68 -17.62 17.98
N LYS A 188 13.08 -18.57 18.70
CA LYS A 188 13.02 -19.98 18.32
C LYS A 188 12.16 -20.23 17.07
N ASP A 189 11.05 -19.50 16.92
CA ASP A 189 10.17 -19.60 15.76
C ASP A 189 10.81 -18.93 14.54
N ALA A 190 11.47 -17.77 14.72
CA ALA A 190 12.26 -17.12 13.67
C ALA A 190 13.42 -18.01 13.18
N ASP A 191 14.11 -18.68 14.11
CA ASP A 191 15.18 -19.64 13.82
C ASP A 191 14.72 -20.83 12.97
N SER A 192 13.41 -21.14 12.97
CA SER A 192 12.80 -22.22 12.20
C SER A 192 12.44 -21.86 10.75
N GLU A 193 12.38 -20.56 10.44
CA GLU A 193 11.99 -20.08 9.10
C GLU A 193 13.17 -19.64 8.25
N SER A 194 14.18 -18.98 8.84
CA SER A 194 15.36 -18.47 8.13
C SER A 194 16.68 -18.98 8.72
N LEU A 195 17.62 -19.41 7.87
CA LEU A 195 18.96 -19.85 8.25
C LEU A 195 19.96 -18.70 8.46
N GLN A 196 19.89 -17.69 7.60
CA GLN A 196 20.75 -16.51 7.61
C GLN A 196 20.21 -15.44 6.66
N ALA A 197 20.73 -14.23 6.77
CA ALA A 197 20.55 -13.15 5.81
C ALA A 197 21.88 -12.55 5.36
N LYS A 198 21.93 -12.06 4.13
CA LYS A 198 23.16 -11.55 3.49
C LYS A 198 22.84 -10.45 2.48
N TRP A 199 23.73 -9.47 2.36
CA TRP A 199 23.79 -8.55 1.23
C TRP A 199 24.41 -9.23 0.01
N VAL A 200 23.73 -9.16 -1.14
CA VAL A 200 24.14 -9.87 -2.35
C VAL A 200 24.14 -8.94 -3.56
N LYS A 201 25.25 -8.94 -4.31
CA LYS A 201 25.38 -8.14 -5.52
C LYS A 201 24.79 -8.84 -6.75
N ASP A 202 25.14 -10.10 -6.98
CA ASP A 202 24.66 -10.89 -8.11
C ASP A 202 23.78 -12.06 -7.62
N LEU A 203 22.53 -12.09 -8.06
CA LEU A 203 21.58 -13.15 -7.70
C LEU A 203 21.94 -14.50 -8.35
N ASN A 204 22.73 -14.50 -9.44
CA ASN A 204 23.14 -15.73 -10.11
C ASN A 204 24.11 -16.57 -9.27
N GLU A 205 24.73 -15.97 -8.25
CA GLU A 205 25.57 -16.66 -7.28
C GLU A 205 24.75 -17.47 -6.25
N LEU A 206 23.42 -17.28 -6.21
CA LEU A 206 22.53 -17.90 -5.24
C LEU A 206 21.68 -19.00 -5.87
N ASN A 207 21.45 -20.06 -5.09
CA ASN A 207 20.41 -21.04 -5.40
C ASN A 207 19.04 -20.48 -4.97
N LEU A 208 18.35 -19.77 -5.86
CA LEU A 208 17.09 -19.10 -5.56
C LEU A 208 15.93 -20.09 -5.34
N ARG A 209 15.02 -19.75 -4.42
CA ARG A 209 13.79 -20.50 -4.17
C ARG A 209 12.88 -20.50 -5.39
N ALA A 210 12.73 -19.33 -6.01
CA ALA A 210 11.98 -19.10 -7.25
C ALA A 210 12.61 -17.93 -8.02
N SER A 211 12.47 -17.95 -9.34
CA SER A 211 13.02 -16.91 -10.23
C SER A 211 12.15 -15.66 -10.34
N ASP A 212 10.95 -15.68 -9.77
CA ASP A 212 9.98 -14.57 -9.83
C ASP A 212 10.50 -13.29 -9.18
N ILE A 213 11.44 -13.40 -8.23
CA ILE A 213 12.08 -12.26 -7.57
C ILE A 213 13.11 -11.54 -8.44
N GLN A 214 13.60 -12.13 -9.53
CA GLN A 214 14.62 -11.47 -10.37
C GLN A 214 14.09 -10.15 -10.93
N GLY A 215 12.88 -10.16 -11.50
CA GLY A 215 12.24 -8.94 -12.02
C GLY A 215 11.90 -7.93 -10.92
N ILE A 216 11.62 -8.41 -9.70
CA ILE A 216 11.39 -7.56 -8.53
C ILE A 216 12.69 -6.85 -8.13
N VAL A 217 13.81 -7.57 -8.09
CA VAL A 217 15.12 -7.01 -7.75
C VAL A 217 15.61 -6.02 -8.80
N GLU A 218 15.49 -6.36 -10.09
CA GLU A 218 15.83 -5.46 -11.20
C GLU A 218 15.07 -4.13 -11.09
N ARG A 219 13.78 -4.20 -10.75
CA ARG A 219 12.94 -3.01 -10.52
C ARG A 219 13.40 -2.22 -9.30
N GLY A 220 13.73 -2.88 -8.19
CA GLY A 220 14.28 -2.22 -7.01
C GLY A 220 15.58 -1.47 -7.32
N ARG A 221 16.52 -2.10 -8.05
CA ARG A 221 17.76 -1.46 -8.52
C ARG A 221 17.48 -0.25 -9.40
N SER A 222 16.55 -0.39 -10.34
CA SER A 222 16.13 0.70 -11.23
C SER A 222 15.54 1.87 -10.44
N TYR A 223 14.71 1.59 -9.43
CA TYR A 223 14.16 2.62 -8.55
C TYR A 223 15.27 3.34 -7.76
N GLN A 224 16.18 2.60 -7.13
CA GLN A 224 17.29 3.17 -6.38
C GLN A 224 18.21 4.03 -7.26
N ALA A 225 18.47 3.61 -8.49
CA ALA A 225 19.20 4.40 -9.47
C ALA A 225 18.42 5.66 -9.89
N ALA A 226 17.10 5.54 -10.09
CA ALA A 226 16.23 6.66 -10.46
C ALA A 226 16.15 7.73 -9.36
N LEU A 227 16.19 7.36 -8.07
CA LEU A 227 16.29 8.32 -6.96
C LEU A 227 17.49 9.27 -7.09
N ARG A 228 18.53 8.89 -7.86
CA ARG A 228 19.72 9.72 -8.13
C ARG A 228 19.61 10.56 -9.41
N GLY A 229 18.51 10.48 -10.20
CA GLY A 229 18.36 11.31 -11.40
C GLY A 229 17.06 11.20 -12.21
N GLU A 230 16.51 10.01 -12.46
CA GLU A 230 15.31 9.83 -13.31
C GLU A 230 13.99 9.94 -12.54
N PRO A 231 12.93 10.52 -13.13
CA PRO A 231 11.63 10.60 -12.49
C PRO A 231 10.98 9.21 -12.37
N TRP A 232 10.64 8.84 -11.14
CA TRP A 232 9.81 7.69 -10.81
C TRP A 232 8.45 8.17 -10.28
N HIS A 233 7.53 7.24 -9.97
CA HIS A 233 6.36 7.61 -9.19
C HIS A 233 6.78 8.20 -7.84
N ALA A 234 6.01 9.18 -7.36
CA ALA A 234 6.18 9.71 -6.02
C ALA A 234 6.08 8.58 -4.98
N PRO A 235 6.77 8.70 -3.82
CA PRO A 235 6.62 7.76 -2.73
C PRO A 235 5.13 7.56 -2.39
N LEU A 236 4.71 6.30 -2.40
CA LEU A 236 3.33 5.89 -2.15
C LEU A 236 3.33 4.73 -1.16
N LEU A 237 2.86 4.98 0.06
CA LEU A 237 2.55 3.94 1.02
C LEU A 237 1.03 3.68 1.05
N PRO A 238 0.59 2.47 1.42
CA PRO A 238 -0.83 2.18 1.59
C PRO A 238 -1.49 3.13 2.60
N VAL A 239 -2.67 3.63 2.26
CA VAL A 239 -3.47 4.45 3.15
C VAL A 239 -4.25 3.56 4.11
N LEU A 240 -4.18 3.87 5.40
CA LEU A 240 -4.93 3.18 6.45
C LEU A 240 -6.43 3.49 6.35
N ARG A 241 -7.14 2.70 5.55
CA ARG A 241 -8.59 2.79 5.39
C ARG A 241 -9.21 1.39 5.34
N PRO A 242 -10.16 1.08 6.24
CA PRO A 242 -10.81 -0.22 6.29
C PRO A 242 -11.74 -0.44 5.10
N HIS A 243 -11.77 -1.67 4.60
CA HIS A 243 -12.70 -2.10 3.55
C HIS A 243 -13.28 -3.46 3.90
N ASN A 244 -14.57 -3.67 3.62
CA ASN A 244 -15.23 -4.97 3.88
C ASN A 244 -15.25 -5.89 2.64
N LYS A 245 -14.71 -5.40 1.53
CA LYS A 245 -14.76 -6.03 0.21
C LYS A 245 -13.42 -5.86 -0.50
N LEU A 246 -13.17 -6.71 -1.49
CA LEU A 246 -12.07 -6.52 -2.43
C LEU A 246 -12.58 -5.63 -3.56
N LEU A 247 -12.01 -4.44 -3.69
CA LEU A 247 -12.47 -3.40 -4.58
C LEU A 247 -11.31 -2.91 -5.46
N PHE A 248 -11.63 -2.45 -6.65
CA PHE A 248 -10.77 -1.52 -7.36
C PHE A 248 -11.57 -0.31 -7.82
N ARG A 249 -10.92 0.84 -7.78
CA ARG A 249 -11.43 2.12 -8.27
C ARG A 249 -10.69 2.46 -9.56
N ILE A 250 -11.39 2.99 -10.56
CA ILE A 250 -10.73 3.46 -11.78
C ILE A 250 -10.82 4.98 -11.90
N VAL A 251 -9.68 5.61 -12.17
CA VAL A 251 -9.60 6.99 -12.63
C VAL A 251 -9.42 6.94 -14.13
N VAL A 252 -10.51 7.10 -14.86
CA VAL A 252 -10.49 7.11 -16.32
C VAL A 252 -10.29 8.54 -16.80
N CYS A 253 -9.13 8.83 -17.40
CA CYS A 253 -8.82 10.12 -17.98
C CYS A 253 -8.94 10.08 -19.51
N ILE A 254 -9.51 11.13 -20.08
CA ILE A 254 -9.67 11.29 -21.53
C ILE A 254 -9.51 12.74 -21.92
N ARG A 255 -8.97 13.00 -23.12
CA ARG A 255 -8.86 14.35 -23.66
C ARG A 255 -10.02 14.63 -24.61
N LYS A 256 -10.64 15.79 -24.47
CA LYS A 256 -11.61 16.32 -25.41
C LYS A 256 -10.90 16.93 -26.61
N LYS A 257 -11.35 16.63 -27.84
CA LYS A 257 -10.66 17.04 -29.07
C LYS A 257 -10.68 18.55 -29.28
N SER A 258 -11.78 19.22 -28.93
CA SER A 258 -11.98 20.64 -29.26
C SER A 258 -11.14 21.61 -28.43
N ASN A 259 -10.88 21.29 -27.17
CA ASN A 259 -10.20 22.19 -26.22
C ASN A 259 -8.98 21.56 -25.53
N ASN A 260 -8.68 20.29 -25.83
CA ASN A 260 -7.59 19.50 -25.23
C ASN A 260 -7.68 19.35 -23.70
N ARG A 261 -8.84 19.66 -23.10
CA ARG A 261 -9.04 19.54 -21.65
C ARG A 261 -9.25 18.08 -21.25
N VAL A 262 -8.69 17.73 -20.10
CA VAL A 262 -8.85 16.40 -19.51
C VAL A 262 -10.22 16.30 -18.84
N HIS A 263 -10.87 15.17 -19.04
CA HIS A 263 -12.11 14.81 -18.37
C HIS A 263 -11.93 13.51 -17.59
N LEU A 264 -12.64 13.39 -16.48
CA LEU A 264 -12.72 12.19 -15.67
C LEU A 264 -14.10 11.54 -15.79
N LEU A 265 -14.11 10.21 -15.79
CA LEU A 265 -15.36 9.46 -15.68
C LEU A 265 -15.84 9.45 -14.22
N LEU A 266 -17.11 9.78 -14.00
CA LEU A 266 -17.78 9.68 -12.70
C LEU A 266 -19.02 8.79 -12.82
N SER A 267 -19.33 8.05 -11.76
CA SER A 267 -20.60 7.34 -11.59
C SER A 267 -21.62 8.25 -10.95
N GLU A 268 -22.88 8.16 -11.39
CA GLU A 268 -24.03 8.90 -10.83
C GLU A 268 -25.13 7.95 -10.34
N LYS A 269 -24.79 6.69 -10.05
CA LYS A 269 -25.80 5.66 -9.71
C LYS A 269 -26.56 5.98 -8.43
N THR A 270 -25.83 6.40 -7.40
CA THR A 270 -26.33 6.66 -6.05
C THR A 270 -25.85 8.01 -5.55
N GLU A 271 -24.57 8.28 -5.73
CA GLU A 271 -23.92 9.58 -5.56
C GLU A 271 -22.85 9.77 -6.63
N VAL A 272 -22.38 11.01 -6.79
CA VAL A 272 -21.29 11.33 -7.72
C VAL A 272 -19.97 10.85 -7.12
N HIS A 273 -19.38 9.81 -7.72
CA HIS A 273 -18.12 9.23 -7.25
C HIS A 273 -17.28 8.67 -8.40
N LEU A 274 -15.99 8.44 -8.18
CA LEU A 274 -15.15 7.70 -9.13
C LEU A 274 -15.68 6.26 -9.29
N PRO A 275 -15.70 5.67 -10.50
CA PRO A 275 -16.20 4.32 -10.69
C PRO A 275 -15.46 3.28 -9.82
N VAL A 276 -16.22 2.51 -9.04
CA VAL A 276 -15.75 1.45 -8.14
C VAL A 276 -16.40 0.12 -8.52
N CYS A 277 -15.59 -0.94 -8.57
CA CYS A 277 -16.04 -2.29 -8.85
C CYS A 277 -15.49 -3.26 -7.81
N GLU A 278 -16.34 -4.21 -7.40
CA GLU A 278 -15.92 -5.35 -6.59
C GLU A 278 -15.09 -6.32 -7.43
N ILE A 279 -14.07 -6.92 -6.85
CA ILE A 279 -13.22 -7.92 -7.50
C ILE A 279 -13.87 -9.29 -7.37
N ASN A 280 -14.05 -9.99 -8.49
CA ASN A 280 -14.55 -11.35 -8.48
C ASN A 280 -13.45 -12.30 -7.96
N PRO A 281 -13.64 -13.00 -6.83
CA PRO A 281 -12.61 -13.86 -6.23
C PRO A 281 -12.23 -15.06 -7.11
N ALA A 282 -13.13 -15.50 -7.99
CA ALA A 282 -12.94 -16.65 -8.87
C ALA A 282 -12.37 -16.28 -10.26
N ARG A 283 -12.03 -15.01 -10.51
CA ARG A 283 -11.50 -14.54 -11.79
C ARG A 283 -10.23 -13.72 -11.57
N ASN A 284 -9.31 -13.77 -12.52
CA ASN A 284 -8.17 -12.85 -12.51
C ASN A 284 -8.65 -11.41 -12.70
N PHE A 285 -7.84 -10.47 -12.19
CA PHE A 285 -8.14 -9.03 -12.23
C PHE A 285 -8.45 -8.51 -13.65
N HIS A 286 -7.69 -8.92 -14.67
CA HIS A 286 -7.91 -8.48 -16.05
C HIS A 286 -9.32 -8.82 -16.57
N SER A 287 -9.85 -9.98 -16.19
CA SER A 287 -11.19 -10.42 -16.59
C SER A 287 -12.27 -9.54 -15.94
N THR A 288 -12.10 -9.22 -14.66
CA THR A 288 -13.01 -8.33 -13.91
C THR A 288 -12.96 -6.92 -14.48
N LEU A 289 -11.77 -6.36 -14.71
CA LEU A 289 -11.59 -5.05 -15.32
C LEU A 289 -12.22 -4.99 -16.72
N LYS A 290 -11.98 -5.99 -17.57
CA LYS A 290 -12.57 -6.05 -18.91
C LYS A 290 -14.09 -6.05 -18.85
N LYS A 291 -14.69 -6.91 -18.02
CA LYS A 291 -16.14 -6.95 -17.84
C LYS A 291 -16.68 -5.61 -17.35
N TYR A 292 -15.99 -4.98 -16.39
CA TYR A 292 -16.40 -3.68 -15.87
C TYR A 292 -16.34 -2.57 -16.92
N MET A 293 -15.26 -2.51 -17.71
CA MET A 293 -15.14 -1.57 -18.83
C MET A 293 -16.24 -1.80 -19.89
N THR A 294 -16.54 -3.06 -20.22
CA THR A 294 -17.66 -3.39 -21.13
C THR A 294 -19.01 -2.96 -20.57
N ASN A 295 -19.24 -3.06 -19.26
CA ASN A 295 -20.49 -2.60 -18.65
C ASN A 295 -20.64 -1.07 -18.68
N ILE A 296 -19.53 -0.32 -18.64
CA ILE A 296 -19.54 1.15 -18.67
C ILE A 296 -19.68 1.69 -20.10
N PHE A 297 -18.93 1.12 -21.05
CA PHE A 297 -18.74 1.66 -22.40
C PHE A 297 -19.35 0.82 -23.53
N GLY A 298 -19.89 -0.36 -23.22
CA GLY A 298 -20.46 -1.30 -24.20
C GLY A 298 -19.47 -2.34 -24.71
N ALA A 299 -19.97 -3.25 -25.55
CA ALA A 299 -19.22 -4.37 -26.12
C ALA A 299 -18.01 -3.90 -26.96
N ASP A 300 -18.18 -2.79 -27.68
CA ASP A 300 -17.18 -2.18 -28.56
C ASP A 300 -16.35 -1.10 -27.86
N VAL A 301 -16.07 -1.27 -26.56
CA VAL A 301 -15.25 -0.33 -25.77
C VAL A 301 -13.95 0.02 -26.50
N PRO A 302 -13.67 1.31 -26.76
CA PRO A 302 -12.46 1.72 -27.47
C PRO A 302 -11.17 1.28 -26.76
N ALA A 303 -10.07 1.26 -27.53
CA ALA A 303 -8.75 0.90 -27.00
C ALA A 303 -8.35 1.84 -25.85
N HIS A 304 -8.12 1.23 -24.68
CA HIS A 304 -7.73 1.89 -23.45
C HIS A 304 -6.49 1.22 -22.86
N LYS A 305 -5.81 1.92 -21.96
CA LYS A 305 -4.61 1.46 -21.29
C LYS A 305 -4.72 1.69 -19.78
N PRO A 306 -4.75 0.63 -18.96
CA PRO A 306 -4.42 0.72 -17.54
C PRO A 306 -2.92 1.01 -17.40
N HIS A 307 -2.55 2.04 -16.65
CA HIS A 307 -1.15 2.45 -16.48
C HIS A 307 -0.54 1.91 -15.21
N GLY A 308 -1.33 1.76 -14.15
CA GLY A 308 -0.89 1.31 -12.83
C GLY A 308 -1.74 1.90 -11.72
N ILE A 309 -1.27 1.71 -10.49
CA ILE A 309 -1.92 2.08 -9.24
C ILE A 309 -1.51 3.51 -8.84
N LEU A 310 -2.50 4.28 -8.45
CA LEU A 310 -2.36 5.61 -7.84
C LEU A 310 -2.44 5.56 -6.32
N ASN A 311 -3.18 4.60 -5.77
CA ASN A 311 -3.39 4.46 -4.34
C ASN A 311 -3.76 3.01 -3.96
N VAL A 312 -3.39 2.59 -2.75
CA VAL A 312 -3.84 1.35 -2.11
C VAL A 312 -4.40 1.72 -0.74
N GLU A 313 -5.57 1.19 -0.40
CA GLU A 313 -6.31 1.42 0.84
C GLU A 313 -6.54 0.08 1.55
N HIS A 314 -6.00 -0.06 2.75
CA HIS A 314 -6.15 -1.24 3.58
C HIS A 314 -6.01 -0.85 5.05
N SER A 315 -6.80 -1.48 5.92
CA SER A 315 -6.58 -1.46 7.36
C SER A 315 -6.94 -2.82 7.92
N GLY A 316 -5.97 -3.52 8.51
CA GLY A 316 -6.22 -4.83 9.14
C GLY A 316 -7.03 -4.71 10.44
N LYS A 317 -7.22 -3.49 10.92
CA LYS A 317 -7.84 -3.17 12.21
C LYS A 317 -9.32 -2.77 12.06
N PRO A 318 -10.19 -3.21 12.99
CA PRO A 318 -9.95 -4.28 13.96
C PRO A 318 -9.83 -5.64 13.27
N GLU A 319 -9.11 -6.56 13.92
CA GLU A 319 -8.79 -7.88 13.38
C GLU A 319 -10.02 -8.62 12.83
N CYS A 320 -9.89 -9.18 11.62
CA CYS A 320 -10.93 -9.96 10.93
C CYS A 320 -12.26 -9.22 10.66
N ILE A 321 -12.30 -7.89 10.83
CA ILE A 321 -13.50 -7.09 10.54
C ILE A 321 -13.39 -6.44 9.17
N HIS A 322 -12.21 -5.94 8.81
CA HIS A 322 -11.98 -5.06 7.66
C HIS A 322 -10.88 -5.57 6.72
N ASP A 323 -10.82 -6.89 6.53
CA ASP A 323 -9.79 -7.57 5.72
C ASP A 323 -9.93 -7.37 4.20
N GLY A 324 -10.77 -6.43 3.77
CA GLY A 324 -10.87 -6.00 2.38
C GLY A 324 -9.74 -5.07 1.95
N LEU A 325 -9.79 -4.65 0.69
CA LEU A 325 -8.75 -3.85 0.05
C LEU A 325 -9.39 -3.00 -1.03
N CYS A 326 -8.96 -1.76 -1.20
CA CYS A 326 -9.27 -0.98 -2.39
C CYS A 326 -8.00 -0.44 -3.04
N PHE A 327 -7.79 -0.68 -4.33
CA PHE A 327 -6.72 -0.01 -5.08
C PHE A 327 -7.27 0.82 -6.23
N THR A 328 -6.69 1.99 -6.44
CA THR A 328 -7.11 2.94 -7.48
C THR A 328 -6.18 2.86 -8.67
N ILE A 329 -6.74 2.66 -9.88
CA ILE A 329 -5.98 2.46 -11.11
C ILE A 329 -6.21 3.63 -12.07
N LEU A 330 -5.12 4.14 -12.64
CA LEU A 330 -5.18 5.12 -13.71
C LEU A 330 -5.40 4.43 -15.06
N VAL A 331 -6.45 4.84 -15.77
CA VAL A 331 -6.79 4.34 -17.11
C VAL A 331 -6.89 5.52 -18.06
N SER A 332 -6.37 5.37 -19.28
CA SER A 332 -6.58 6.37 -20.34
C SER A 332 -7.10 5.75 -21.63
N PHE A 333 -7.93 6.48 -22.35
CA PHE A 333 -8.29 6.14 -23.72
C PHE A 333 -7.27 6.67 -24.74
N ARG A 334 -7.11 5.94 -25.85
CA ARG A 334 -6.36 6.44 -27.02
C ARG A 334 -7.20 7.38 -27.88
N LYS A 335 -8.51 7.16 -27.90
CA LYS A 335 -9.49 7.96 -28.65
C LYS A 335 -9.88 9.21 -27.85
N PRO A 336 -10.25 10.32 -28.52
CA PRO A 336 -10.76 11.50 -27.85
C PRO A 336 -12.16 11.27 -27.28
N LEU A 337 -12.59 12.13 -26.35
CA LEU A 337 -13.87 12.04 -25.64
C LEU A 337 -15.07 11.84 -26.56
N GLU A 338 -15.11 12.54 -27.68
CA GLU A 338 -16.20 12.52 -28.65
C GLU A 338 -16.41 11.15 -29.32
N GLU A 339 -15.40 10.28 -29.30
CA GLU A 339 -15.43 8.92 -29.86
C GLU A 339 -15.66 7.83 -28.80
N VAL A 340 -15.86 8.19 -27.53
CA VAL A 340 -16.04 7.24 -26.42
C VAL A 340 -17.42 7.43 -25.79
N GLY A 341 -18.38 6.62 -26.26
CA GLY A 341 -19.74 6.56 -25.71
C GLY A 341 -19.79 5.82 -24.37
N ILE A 342 -20.76 6.20 -23.53
CA ILE A 342 -21.07 5.58 -22.23
C ILE A 342 -22.48 4.96 -22.34
N ILE A 343 -22.70 3.78 -21.75
CA ILE A 343 -23.99 3.06 -21.81
C ILE A 343 -24.75 2.98 -20.48
N ASP A 344 -24.12 3.31 -19.36
CA ASP A 344 -24.68 3.23 -18.01
C ASP A 344 -24.67 4.62 -17.35
N LYS A 345 -25.12 4.76 -16.11
CA LYS A 345 -25.19 6.03 -15.35
C LYS A 345 -23.79 6.55 -14.96
N TYR A 346 -23.05 7.00 -15.97
CA TYR A 346 -21.76 7.68 -15.83
C TYR A 346 -21.73 8.96 -16.66
N THR A 347 -20.93 9.92 -16.20
CA THR A 347 -20.75 11.22 -16.85
C THR A 347 -19.27 11.57 -16.97
N TRP A 348 -18.96 12.45 -17.92
CA TRP A 348 -17.62 13.03 -18.06
C TRP A 348 -17.57 14.39 -17.36
N LEU A 349 -16.73 14.52 -16.35
CA LEU A 349 -16.44 15.78 -15.68
C LEU A 349 -15.20 16.43 -16.28
N GLU A 350 -15.32 17.64 -16.82
CA GLU A 350 -14.15 18.47 -17.15
C GLU A 350 -13.44 18.88 -15.85
N ILE A 351 -12.16 18.57 -15.73
CA ILE A 351 -11.35 18.92 -14.54
C ILE A 351 -10.48 20.14 -14.80
N SER A 352 -9.97 20.77 -13.73
CA SER A 352 -9.04 21.90 -13.84
C SER A 352 -7.82 21.56 -14.69
N LYS A 353 -7.19 22.57 -15.28
CA LYS A 353 -6.01 22.38 -16.13
C LYS A 353 -4.87 21.77 -15.30
N GLU A 354 -4.69 22.26 -14.08
CA GLU A 354 -3.64 21.83 -13.15
C GLU A 354 -3.77 20.34 -12.80
N LEU A 355 -4.98 19.88 -12.47
CA LEU A 355 -5.24 18.46 -12.20
C LEU A 355 -5.11 17.61 -13.46
N GLY A 356 -5.53 18.14 -14.61
CA GLY A 356 -5.36 17.48 -15.90
C GLY A 356 -3.88 17.26 -16.23
N ASP A 357 -3.05 18.29 -16.06
CA ASP A 357 -1.62 18.23 -16.32
C ASP A 357 -0.91 17.27 -15.35
N ASP A 358 -1.29 17.24 -14.07
CA ASP A 358 -0.77 16.26 -13.09
C ASP A 358 -1.09 14.83 -13.53
N LEU A 359 -2.34 14.53 -13.88
CA LEU A 359 -2.72 13.18 -14.34
C LEU A 359 -2.01 12.78 -15.63
N LEU A 360 -1.87 13.70 -16.58
CA LEU A 360 -1.17 13.44 -17.84
C LEU A 360 0.33 13.15 -17.61
N SER A 361 0.95 13.82 -16.62
CA SER A 361 2.34 13.59 -16.24
C SER A 361 2.57 12.17 -15.68
N ARG A 362 1.50 11.48 -15.25
CA ARG A 362 1.53 10.10 -14.72
C ARG A 362 1.33 9.01 -15.77
N LEU A 363 0.97 9.34 -17.01
CA LEU A 363 0.77 8.37 -18.09
C LEU A 363 2.04 7.74 -18.69
N PRO A 364 3.23 8.40 -18.66
CA PRO A 364 4.49 7.76 -19.05
C PRO A 364 4.80 6.51 -18.22
N LYS A 365 5.66 5.64 -18.76
CA LYS A 365 6.09 4.41 -18.09
C LYS A 365 6.82 4.77 -16.78
N ASN A 366 6.48 4.09 -15.69
CA ASN A 366 7.07 4.24 -14.33
C ASN A 366 6.58 5.41 -13.46
N MET A 367 5.65 6.24 -13.92
CA MET A 367 5.10 7.36 -13.13
C MET A 367 3.91 6.96 -12.23
N VAL A 368 3.59 5.66 -12.20
CA VAL A 368 2.57 5.05 -11.33
C VAL A 368 3.11 3.72 -10.81
N VAL A 369 2.60 3.26 -9.66
CA VAL A 369 2.97 1.94 -9.12
C VAL A 369 2.46 0.87 -10.08
N PRO A 370 3.31 -0.06 -10.56
CA PRO A 370 2.85 -1.12 -11.46
C PRO A 370 1.93 -2.10 -10.74
N LEU A 371 0.89 -2.52 -11.45
CA LEU A 371 0.09 -3.69 -11.12
C LEU A 371 0.43 -4.81 -12.10
N HIS A 372 0.94 -5.93 -11.60
CA HIS A 372 1.25 -7.11 -12.40
C HIS A 372 0.26 -8.24 -12.07
N VAL A 373 -0.48 -8.70 -13.08
CA VAL A 373 -1.41 -9.82 -12.93
C VAL A 373 -0.71 -11.10 -13.33
N ILE A 374 -0.43 -11.95 -12.34
CA ILE A 374 0.19 -13.27 -12.55
C ILE A 374 -0.83 -14.16 -13.25
N ARG A 375 -0.41 -14.82 -14.34
CA ARG A 375 -1.28 -15.63 -15.20
C ARG A 375 -1.52 -17.03 -14.67
#